data_AF-A0A329RQV5-F1
#
_entry.id   AF-A0A329RQV5-F1
#
_cell.length_a   1.000
_cell.length_b   1.000
_cell.length_c   1.000
_cell.angle_alpha   90.00
_cell.angle_beta   90.00
_cell.angle_gamma   90.00
#
_symmetry.space_group_name_H-M   'P 1'
#
loop_
_entity.id
_entity.type
_entity.pdbx_description
1 polymer ?
#
loop_
_entity_poly.entity_id
_entity_poly.type
_entity_poly.pdbx_seq_one_letter_code
_entity_poly.pdbx_strand_id
1 'polypeptide(L)'
;MFTPAQAAGFFFQPCRDEHDEVILEEHPDYESLMLAATTAETGSILNYVRRSSLNLFSWLEWILKNNLPLSLCENDADGRYPNLDSICVETLVAGMVILMRAVERIIAGEMPERFGLILDKWSHASEHYIAVYARYEVHGVVKTPLLCMAPVLNEEEESLSACGHMEFLATMLPQDYGKQLDQCCFPVADNCAVNRRLATLMGVPLVGCASHRLNRAVQVEMEAYEDDLDAAQKLMIRMRTLKQSAKHRTKRQVGRLSARTLDGCRPSPWSTGASSY
;
A
#
# COMPACT_ATOMS: atom_id res chain seq x y z
N MET A 1 19.70 7.49 28.76
CA MET A 1 19.01 8.78 28.56
C MET A 1 20.05 9.73 27.99
N PHE A 2 19.89 10.17 26.75
CA PHE A 2 20.86 11.07 26.11
C PHE A 2 20.64 12.49 26.62
N THR A 3 21.72 13.25 26.81
CA THR A 3 21.60 14.68 27.12
C THR A 3 21.18 15.45 25.86
N PRO A 4 20.53 16.62 25.98
CA PRO A 4 20.19 17.47 24.84
C PRO A 4 21.40 17.79 23.95
N ALA A 5 22.60 17.92 24.53
CA ALA A 5 23.85 18.11 23.80
C ALA A 5 24.27 16.86 22.99
N GLN A 6 24.02 15.65 23.51
CA GLN A 6 24.30 14.40 22.78
C GLN A 6 23.30 14.18 21.64
N ALA A 7 22.03 14.55 21.83
CA ALA A 7 21.03 14.50 20.77
C ALA A 7 21.33 15.54 19.68
N ALA A 8 21.68 16.76 20.08
CA ALA A 8 22.06 17.82 19.15
C ALA A 8 23.32 17.43 18.33
N GLY A 9 24.36 16.91 18.97
CA GLY A 9 25.58 16.48 18.26
C GLY A 9 25.35 15.36 17.24
N PHE A 10 24.32 14.53 17.42
CA PHE A 10 23.96 13.47 16.49
C PHE A 10 23.07 13.94 15.33
N PHE A 11 22.07 14.79 15.62
CA PHE A 11 21.15 15.32 14.60
C PHE A 11 21.73 16.48 13.78
N PHE A 12 22.74 17.18 14.31
CA PHE A 12 23.38 18.34 13.66
C PHE A 12 24.84 18.06 13.27
N GLN A 13 25.25 16.79 13.18
CA GLN A 13 26.49 16.44 12.50
C GLN A 13 26.35 16.81 11.01
N PRO A 14 27.39 17.39 10.38
CA PRO A 14 27.28 17.80 8.98
C PRO A 14 26.88 16.61 8.12
N CYS A 15 25.76 16.74 7.40
CA CYS A 15 25.32 15.73 6.45
C CYS A 15 26.44 15.51 5.44
N ARG A 16 26.79 14.24 5.24
CA ARG A 16 27.75 13.85 4.21
C ARG A 16 26.99 13.37 2.99
N ASP A 17 27.46 13.74 1.82
CA ASP A 17 26.89 13.23 0.58
C ASP A 17 27.31 11.77 0.33
N GLU A 18 26.90 11.23 -0.81
CA GLU A 18 27.25 9.88 -1.25
C GLU A 18 28.75 9.65 -1.50
N HIS A 19 29.57 10.70 -1.41
CA HIS A 19 31.02 10.68 -1.53
C HIS A 19 31.75 10.96 -0.22
N ASP A 20 31.03 10.97 0.92
CA ASP A 20 31.57 11.27 2.25
C ASP A 20 32.06 12.73 2.40
N GLU A 21 31.67 13.61 1.46
CA GLU A 21 31.98 15.04 1.49
C GLU A 21 30.96 15.79 2.35
N VAL A 22 31.44 16.80 3.09
CA VAL A 22 30.59 17.61 3.96
C VAL A 22 29.72 18.55 3.13
N ILE A 23 28.41 18.40 3.21
CA ILE A 23 27.45 19.31 2.57
C ILE A 23 27.46 20.63 3.35
N LEU A 24 28.05 21.68 2.75
CA LEU A 24 28.26 23.01 3.34
C LEU A 24 27.05 23.97 3.17
N GLU A 25 25.98 23.56 2.49
CA GLU A 25 24.76 24.36 2.38
C GLU A 25 23.94 24.29 3.68
N GLU A 26 24.42 25.00 4.70
CA GLU A 26 23.68 25.19 5.94
C GLU A 26 22.40 26.02 5.72
N HIS A 27 21.42 25.82 6.61
CA HIS A 27 20.26 26.69 6.74
C HIS A 27 20.78 28.11 7.09
N PRO A 28 20.63 29.14 6.24
CA PRO A 28 21.32 30.45 6.39
C PRO A 28 20.98 31.22 7.69
N ASP A 29 19.92 30.81 8.36
CA ASP A 29 19.37 31.36 9.59
C ASP A 29 19.60 30.45 10.82
N TYR A 30 20.43 29.40 10.69
CA TYR A 30 20.70 28.43 11.76
C TYR A 30 21.28 29.10 13.01
N GLU A 31 22.33 29.91 12.86
CA GLU A 31 23.04 30.54 13.98
C GLU A 31 22.13 31.52 14.73
N SER A 32 21.30 32.27 14.00
CA SER A 32 20.30 33.19 14.56
C SER A 32 19.13 32.46 15.24
N LEU A 33 18.66 31.34 14.71
CA LEU A 33 17.63 30.51 15.34
C LEU A 33 18.12 29.85 16.64
N MET A 34 19.37 29.37 16.66
CA MET A 34 19.97 28.77 17.86
C MET A 34 20.23 29.79 18.97
N LEU A 35 20.61 31.03 18.63
CA LEU A 35 20.79 32.11 19.60
C LEU A 35 19.47 32.61 20.20
N ALA A 36 18.38 32.53 19.44
CA ALA A 36 17.04 32.96 19.89
C ALA A 36 16.28 31.89 20.69
N ALA A 37 16.66 30.61 20.56
CA ALA A 37 15.94 29.48 21.16
C ALA A 37 16.08 29.44 22.69
N THR A 38 14.94 29.42 23.39
CA THR A 38 14.86 29.24 24.84
C THR A 38 15.04 27.77 25.23
N THR A 39 15.33 27.50 26.52
CA THR A 39 15.52 26.14 27.05
C THR A 39 14.26 25.25 26.92
N ALA A 40 13.08 25.87 26.75
CA ALA A 40 11.83 25.17 26.47
C ALA A 40 11.67 24.81 24.98
N GLU A 41 12.22 25.62 24.08
CA GLU A 41 12.15 25.42 22.61
C GLU A 41 13.17 24.40 22.10
N THR A 42 14.32 24.31 22.76
CA THR A 42 15.36 23.28 22.52
C THR A 42 14.93 21.87 22.92
N GLY A 43 13.81 21.72 23.64
CA GLY A 43 13.28 20.42 24.06
C GLY A 43 12.46 19.67 23.01
N SER A 44 12.03 20.34 21.92
CA SER A 44 11.17 19.75 20.89
C SER A 44 11.76 19.89 19.50
N ILE A 45 11.93 18.75 18.81
CA ILE A 45 12.41 18.71 17.41
C ILE A 45 11.50 19.49 16.46
N LEU A 46 10.21 19.63 16.79
CA LEU A 46 9.22 20.31 15.96
C LEU A 46 9.53 21.78 15.71
N ASN A 47 10.26 22.44 16.61
CA ASN A 47 10.64 23.85 16.46
C ASN A 47 11.73 24.04 15.39
N TYR A 48 12.43 22.98 15.00
CA TYR A 48 13.48 22.99 13.99
C TYR A 48 13.01 22.50 12.62
N VAL A 49 11.76 22.02 12.52
CA VAL A 49 11.17 21.54 11.27
C VAL A 49 10.43 22.69 10.60
N ARG A 50 10.67 22.90 9.29
CA ARG A 50 9.92 23.88 8.50
C ARG A 50 8.42 23.60 8.63
N ARG A 51 7.64 24.64 8.94
CA ARG A 51 6.18 24.54 9.12
C ARG A 51 5.48 23.93 7.90
N SER A 52 5.94 24.25 6.69
CA SER A 52 5.43 23.66 5.44
C SER A 52 5.68 22.15 5.34
N SER A 53 6.84 21.66 5.80
CA SER A 53 7.15 20.23 5.84
C SER A 53 6.28 19.50 6.87
N LEU A 54 6.08 20.10 8.05
CA LEU A 54 5.18 19.56 9.07
C LEU A 54 3.73 19.50 8.58
N ASN A 55 3.29 20.53 7.86
CA ASN A 55 1.96 20.58 7.24
C ASN A 55 1.79 19.47 6.19
N LEU A 56 2.75 19.30 5.27
CA LEU A 56 2.73 18.24 4.27
C LEU A 56 2.75 16.84 4.91
N PHE A 57 3.60 16.61 5.91
CA PHE A 57 3.64 15.34 6.63
C PHE A 57 2.29 15.02 7.29
N SER A 58 1.68 16.01 7.94
CA SER A 58 0.38 15.83 8.59
C SER A 58 -0.72 15.49 7.58
N TRP A 59 -0.70 16.12 6.41
CA TRP A 59 -1.60 15.77 5.30
C TRP A 59 -1.39 14.34 4.79
N LEU A 60 -0.13 13.94 4.56
CA LEU A 60 0.22 12.59 4.13
C LEU A 60 -0.23 11.55 5.16
N GLU A 61 0.09 11.76 6.44
CA GLU A 61 -0.30 10.87 7.51
C GLU A 61 -1.82 10.71 7.58
N TRP A 62 -2.55 11.82 7.49
CA TRP A 62 -4.01 11.80 7.59
C TRP A 62 -4.65 11.08 6.40
N ILE A 63 -4.32 11.49 5.18
CA ILE A 63 -4.94 10.95 3.96
C ILE A 63 -4.61 9.46 3.80
N LEU A 64 -3.35 9.07 4.02
CA LEU A 64 -2.92 7.68 3.82
C LEU A 64 -3.46 6.75 4.91
N LYS A 65 -3.41 7.14 6.20
CA LYS A 65 -3.88 6.26 7.30
C LYS A 65 -5.40 6.07 7.28
N ASN A 66 -6.14 7.03 6.75
CA ASN A 66 -7.61 6.99 6.72
C ASN A 66 -8.18 6.65 5.34
N ASN A 67 -7.33 6.39 4.34
CA ASN A 67 -7.72 6.10 2.97
C ASN A 67 -8.72 7.13 2.40
N LEU A 68 -8.37 8.41 2.55
CA LEU A 68 -9.22 9.54 2.15
C LEU A 68 -8.94 9.98 0.71
N PRO A 69 -9.91 10.64 0.04
CA PRO A 69 -9.66 11.24 -1.27
C PRO A 69 -8.50 12.24 -1.24
N LEU A 70 -7.61 12.18 -2.24
CA LEU A 70 -6.47 13.10 -2.33
C LEU A 70 -6.91 14.57 -2.44
N SER A 71 -8.02 14.83 -3.12
CA SER A 71 -8.60 16.18 -3.30
C SER A 71 -9.07 16.84 -1.99
N LEU A 72 -9.04 16.12 -0.87
CA LEU A 72 -9.36 16.67 0.44
C LEU A 72 -8.33 17.70 0.90
N CYS A 73 -7.06 17.58 0.47
CA CYS A 73 -6.01 18.52 0.87
C CYS A 73 -6.22 19.94 0.30
N GLU A 74 -7.01 20.07 -0.76
CA GLU A 74 -7.35 21.34 -1.40
C GLU A 74 -8.53 22.03 -0.71
N ASN A 75 -9.46 21.24 -0.18
CA ASN A 75 -10.76 21.72 0.32
C ASN A 75 -10.85 21.54 1.84
N ASP A 76 -10.42 22.56 2.59
CA ASP A 76 -10.65 22.66 4.05
C ASP A 76 -12.13 22.95 4.41
N ALA A 77 -13.05 22.73 3.46
CA ALA A 77 -14.46 23.10 3.58
C ALA A 77 -15.22 22.31 4.67
N ASP A 78 -14.67 21.20 5.15
CA ASP A 78 -15.29 20.42 6.23
C ASP A 78 -14.98 20.97 7.62
N GLY A 79 -14.01 21.90 7.78
CA GLY A 79 -13.75 22.63 9.03
C GLY A 79 -13.58 21.76 10.27
N ARG A 80 -13.35 20.44 10.11
CA ARG A 80 -13.33 19.47 11.21
C ARG A 80 -12.01 19.45 11.96
N TYR A 81 -10.93 20.04 11.42
CA TYR A 81 -9.64 20.16 12.08
C TYR A 81 -8.93 21.49 11.73
N PRO A 82 -8.90 22.46 12.66
CA PRO A 82 -8.66 23.87 12.34
C PRO A 82 -7.18 24.31 12.18
N ASN A 83 -6.24 23.45 11.80
CA ASN A 83 -4.80 23.81 11.87
C ASN A 83 -3.89 23.33 10.73
N LEU A 84 -4.42 22.76 9.63
CA LEU A 84 -3.60 22.45 8.46
C LEU A 84 -3.84 23.48 7.35
N ASP A 85 -2.75 24.07 6.86
CA ASP A 85 -2.82 24.95 5.71
C ASP A 85 -3.15 24.09 4.46
N SER A 86 -4.11 24.55 3.65
CA SER A 86 -4.48 23.86 2.40
C SER A 86 -3.26 23.72 1.46
N ILE A 87 -3.18 22.58 0.76
CA ILE A 87 -2.14 22.30 -0.25
C ILE A 87 -2.79 21.76 -1.52
N CYS A 88 -2.14 21.95 -2.67
CA CYS A 88 -2.61 21.35 -3.91
C CYS A 88 -2.29 19.84 -3.95
N VAL A 89 -3.09 19.07 -4.71
CA VAL A 89 -2.89 17.63 -4.87
C VAL A 89 -1.49 17.32 -5.42
N GLU A 90 -0.92 18.15 -6.29
CA GLU A 90 0.42 17.95 -6.84
C GLU A 90 1.49 17.97 -5.74
N THR A 91 1.34 18.86 -4.74
CA THR A 91 2.26 18.94 -3.60
C THR A 91 2.15 17.68 -2.73
N LEU A 92 0.92 17.22 -2.49
CA LEU A 92 0.69 15.98 -1.75
C LEU A 92 1.31 14.78 -2.47
N VAL A 93 1.08 14.64 -3.78
CA VAL A 93 1.61 13.54 -4.61
C VAL A 93 3.13 13.58 -4.68
N ALA A 94 3.74 14.76 -4.84
CA ALA A 94 5.19 14.90 -4.76
C ALA A 94 5.74 14.44 -3.40
N GLY A 95 5.05 14.79 -2.31
CA GLY A 95 5.35 14.30 -0.96
C GLY A 95 5.24 12.77 -0.85
N MET A 96 4.21 12.17 -1.44
CA MET A 96 4.03 10.71 -1.49
C MET A 96 5.18 10.01 -2.21
N VAL A 97 5.67 10.57 -3.33
CA VAL A 97 6.83 10.02 -4.07
C VAL A 97 8.10 10.08 -3.23
N ILE A 98 8.34 11.18 -2.53
CA ILE A 98 9.49 11.31 -1.62
C ILE A 98 9.39 10.31 -0.47
N LEU A 99 8.20 10.17 0.12
CA LEU A 99 7.94 9.20 1.19
C LEU A 99 8.16 7.76 0.71
N MET A 100 7.67 7.42 -0.48
CA MET A 100 7.87 6.10 -1.10
C MET A 100 9.35 5.78 -1.24
N ARG A 101 10.16 6.69 -1.80
CA ARG A 101 11.63 6.52 -1.91
C ARG A 101 12.33 6.38 -0.56
N ALA A 102 11.81 7.02 0.49
CA ALA A 102 12.34 6.85 1.84
C ALA A 102 12.01 5.46 2.39
N VAL A 103 10.80 4.98 2.18
CA VAL A 103 10.35 3.63 2.58
C VAL A 103 11.13 2.54 1.81
N GLU A 104 11.32 2.70 0.50
CA GLU A 104 12.12 1.81 -0.34
C GLU A 104 13.54 1.65 0.20
N ARG A 105 14.22 2.76 0.54
CA ARG A 105 15.56 2.73 1.14
C ARG A 105 15.60 2.01 2.49
N ILE A 106 14.58 2.20 3.33
CA ILE A 106 14.47 1.49 4.62
C ILE A 106 14.31 -0.01 4.37
N ILE A 107 13.42 -0.40 3.45
CA ILE A 107 13.22 -1.80 3.09
C ILE A 107 14.50 -2.39 2.49
N ALA A 108 15.19 -1.68 1.60
CA ALA A 108 16.43 -2.13 0.97
C ALA A 108 17.55 -2.39 2.00
N GLY A 109 17.70 -1.49 2.97
CA GLY A 109 18.68 -1.62 4.05
C GLY A 109 18.33 -2.71 5.08
N GLU A 110 17.04 -2.97 5.31
CA GLU A 110 16.58 -4.03 6.23
C GLU A 110 16.59 -5.42 5.57
N MET A 111 16.31 -5.50 4.27
CA MET A 111 16.08 -6.78 3.59
C MET A 111 17.38 -7.60 3.53
N PRO A 112 17.37 -8.86 3.99
CA PRO A 112 18.54 -9.73 3.96
C PRO A 112 18.87 -10.19 2.54
N GLU A 113 20.02 -10.85 2.39
CA GLU A 113 20.45 -11.46 1.13
C GLU A 113 19.55 -12.62 0.69
N ARG A 114 18.89 -13.33 1.62
CA ARG A 114 17.95 -14.42 1.30
C ARG A 114 16.55 -14.05 1.71
N PHE A 115 15.63 -14.00 0.76
CA PHE A 115 14.24 -13.62 0.96
C PHE A 115 13.31 -14.48 0.09
N GLY A 116 12.03 -14.49 0.40
CA GLY A 116 10.97 -15.00 -0.47
C GLY A 116 10.19 -13.86 -1.10
N LEU A 117 9.49 -14.15 -2.20
CA LEU A 117 8.55 -13.22 -2.81
C LEU A 117 7.12 -13.74 -2.66
N ILE A 118 6.15 -12.86 -2.48
CA ILE A 118 4.73 -13.18 -2.59
C ILE A 118 4.19 -12.40 -3.77
N LEU A 119 3.62 -13.11 -4.74
CA LEU A 119 3.08 -12.54 -5.96
C LEU A 119 1.56 -12.69 -5.92
N ASP A 120 0.88 -11.55 -5.87
CA ASP A 120 -0.57 -11.49 -6.03
C ASP A 120 -0.90 -10.89 -7.40
N LYS A 121 -1.77 -11.56 -8.15
CA LYS A 121 -2.09 -11.20 -9.53
C LYS A 121 -3.59 -11.14 -9.69
N TRP A 122 -4.07 -10.06 -10.29
CA TRP A 122 -5.48 -9.91 -10.63
C TRP A 122 -5.62 -9.15 -11.95
N SER A 123 -6.82 -9.20 -12.51
CA SER A 123 -7.17 -8.47 -13.71
C SER A 123 -8.24 -7.44 -13.39
N HIS A 124 -8.08 -6.21 -13.88
CA HIS A 124 -9.09 -5.17 -13.79
C HIS A 124 -9.20 -4.43 -15.11
N ALA A 125 -10.42 -4.31 -15.65
CA ALA A 125 -10.70 -3.54 -16.87
C ALA A 125 -9.73 -3.83 -18.04
N SER A 126 -9.48 -5.11 -18.34
CA SER A 126 -8.54 -5.63 -19.36
C SER A 126 -7.04 -5.48 -19.09
N GLU A 127 -6.66 -4.86 -17.97
CA GLU A 127 -5.27 -4.80 -17.53
C GLU A 127 -4.98 -5.86 -16.47
N HIS A 128 -3.77 -6.42 -16.55
CA HIS A 128 -3.26 -7.36 -15.57
C HIS A 128 -2.32 -6.64 -14.62
N TYR A 129 -2.51 -6.86 -13.33
CA TYR A 129 -1.71 -6.25 -12.28
C TYR A 129 -0.97 -7.32 -11.51
N ILE A 130 0.22 -6.97 -11.04
CA ILE A 130 0.97 -7.73 -10.05
C ILE A 130 1.21 -6.85 -8.82
N ALA A 131 0.98 -7.39 -7.64
CA ALA A 131 1.57 -6.90 -6.40
C ALA A 131 2.68 -7.85 -5.96
N VAL A 132 3.86 -7.29 -5.68
CA VAL A 132 5.03 -8.03 -5.25
C VAL A 132 5.34 -7.65 -3.82
N TYR A 133 5.33 -8.63 -2.91
CA TYR A 133 5.78 -8.46 -1.54
C TYR A 133 7.07 -9.23 -1.33
N ALA A 134 7.97 -8.70 -0.50
CA ALA A 134 9.06 -9.50 0.04
C ALA A 134 8.60 -10.25 1.29
N ARG A 135 9.19 -11.40 1.59
CA ARG A 135 8.96 -12.18 2.81
C ARG A 135 10.31 -12.60 3.38
N TYR A 136 10.67 -12.07 4.53
CA TYR A 136 11.95 -12.36 5.17
C TYR A 136 11.85 -12.22 6.69
N GLU A 137 12.92 -12.58 7.41
CA GLU A 137 12.97 -12.51 8.87
C GLU A 137 14.13 -11.62 9.32
N VAL A 138 13.86 -10.74 10.29
CA VAL A 138 14.86 -9.89 10.94
C VAL A 138 14.70 -10.06 12.45
N HIS A 139 15.75 -10.55 13.11
CA HIS A 139 15.77 -10.78 14.56
C HIS A 139 14.56 -11.60 15.09
N GLY A 140 14.17 -12.68 14.41
CA GLY A 140 13.02 -13.50 14.81
C GLY A 140 11.65 -12.92 14.42
N VAL A 141 11.61 -11.73 13.82
CA VAL A 141 10.37 -11.09 13.38
C VAL A 141 10.23 -11.21 11.88
N VAL A 142 9.14 -11.82 11.45
CA VAL A 142 8.83 -11.95 10.03
C VAL A 142 8.31 -10.63 9.49
N LYS A 143 8.90 -10.17 8.38
CA LYS A 143 8.55 -8.96 7.64
C LYS A 143 7.90 -9.31 6.33
N THR A 144 6.92 -8.51 5.91
CA THR A 144 6.21 -8.71 4.63
C THR A 144 5.84 -7.38 3.96
N PRO A 145 6.84 -6.55 3.62
CA PRO A 145 6.57 -5.28 2.96
C PRO A 145 6.11 -5.48 1.51
N LEU A 146 5.19 -4.63 1.05
CA LEU A 146 4.89 -4.46 -0.36
C LEU A 146 6.07 -3.75 -1.03
N LEU A 147 6.60 -4.33 -2.10
CA LEU A 147 7.69 -3.75 -2.89
C LEU A 147 7.16 -2.91 -4.03
N CYS A 148 6.18 -3.44 -4.77
CA CYS A 148 5.58 -2.71 -5.86
C CYS A 148 4.19 -3.26 -6.17
N MET A 149 3.40 -2.41 -6.81
CA MET A 149 2.14 -2.76 -7.44
C MET A 149 2.15 -2.11 -8.82
N ALA A 150 2.16 -2.93 -9.87
CA ALA A 150 2.36 -2.45 -11.23
C ALA A 150 1.45 -3.21 -12.22
N PRO A 151 0.99 -2.53 -13.29
CA PRO A 151 0.45 -3.23 -14.44
C PRO A 151 1.56 -4.03 -15.12
N VAL A 152 1.24 -5.23 -15.59
CA VAL A 152 2.18 -6.10 -16.32
C VAL A 152 1.51 -6.58 -17.59
N LEU A 153 2.25 -6.58 -18.69
CA LEU A 153 1.80 -7.19 -19.93
C LEU A 153 1.76 -8.70 -19.74
N ASN A 154 0.57 -9.29 -19.88
CA ASN A 154 0.46 -10.72 -20.11
C ASN A 154 0.42 -10.94 -21.61
N GLU A 155 1.30 -11.82 -22.06
CA GLU A 155 1.34 -12.31 -23.43
C GLU A 155 0.35 -13.48 -23.56
N GLU A 156 -0.19 -13.69 -24.77
CA GLU A 156 -1.08 -14.82 -25.07
C GLU A 156 -0.40 -16.16 -24.77
N GLU A 157 0.92 -16.23 -24.95
CA GLU A 157 1.72 -17.40 -24.63
C GLU A 157 2.16 -17.38 -23.16
N GLU A 158 1.83 -18.45 -22.44
CA GLU A 158 2.18 -18.61 -21.01
C GLU A 158 3.68 -18.49 -20.74
N SER A 159 4.50 -18.98 -21.68
CA SER A 159 5.96 -18.95 -21.56
C SER A 159 6.49 -17.51 -21.64
N LEU A 160 5.94 -16.71 -22.55
CA LEU A 160 6.30 -15.30 -22.74
C LEU A 160 5.84 -14.46 -21.54
N SER A 161 4.64 -14.71 -21.02
CA SER A 161 4.16 -14.08 -19.78
C SER A 161 5.09 -14.35 -18.60
N ALA A 162 5.56 -15.59 -18.43
CA ALA A 162 6.50 -15.93 -17.35
C ALA A 162 7.87 -15.27 -17.52
N CYS A 163 8.39 -15.19 -18.75
CA CYS A 163 9.63 -14.47 -19.07
C CYS A 163 9.50 -12.97 -18.77
N GLY A 164 8.40 -12.33 -19.19
CA GLY A 164 8.15 -10.91 -18.89
C GLY A 164 8.04 -10.64 -17.39
N HIS A 165 7.41 -11.54 -16.62
CA HIS A 165 7.35 -11.42 -15.15
C HIS A 165 8.72 -11.57 -14.51
N MET A 166 9.56 -12.47 -15.03
CA MET A 166 10.93 -12.65 -14.56
C MET A 166 11.78 -11.41 -14.85
N GLU A 167 11.69 -10.85 -16.06
CA GLU A 167 12.43 -9.64 -16.47
C GLU A 167 12.01 -8.43 -15.65
N PHE A 168 10.71 -8.28 -15.40
CA PHE A 168 10.17 -7.26 -14.50
C PHE A 168 10.80 -7.35 -13.10
N LEU A 169 10.80 -8.54 -12.49
CA LEU A 169 11.39 -8.75 -11.16
C LEU A 169 12.91 -8.54 -11.18
N ALA A 170 13.60 -9.01 -12.21
CA ALA A 170 15.05 -8.85 -12.39
C ALA A 170 15.47 -7.39 -12.64
N THR A 171 14.55 -6.52 -13.03
CA THR A 171 14.79 -5.08 -13.19
C THR A 171 14.47 -4.32 -11.92
N MET A 172 13.29 -4.56 -11.34
CA MET A 172 12.79 -3.85 -10.16
C MET A 172 13.65 -4.12 -8.91
N LEU A 173 14.02 -5.39 -8.65
CA LEU A 173 14.75 -5.74 -7.42
C LEU A 173 16.13 -5.09 -7.33
N PRO A 174 16.98 -5.09 -8.38
CA PRO A 174 18.28 -4.42 -8.31
C PRO A 174 18.13 -2.91 -8.27
N GLN A 175 17.23 -2.36 -9.09
CA GLN A 175 17.06 -0.91 -9.24
C GLN A 175 16.57 -0.25 -7.96
N ASP A 176 15.55 -0.83 -7.32
CA ASP A 176 14.83 -0.16 -6.23
C ASP A 176 15.27 -0.67 -4.85
N TYR A 177 15.81 -1.90 -4.77
CA TYR A 177 16.15 -2.56 -3.50
C TYR A 177 17.59 -3.08 -3.40
N GLY A 178 18.39 -2.97 -4.47
CA GLY A 178 19.75 -3.51 -4.50
C GLY A 178 19.80 -5.03 -4.31
N LYS A 179 18.72 -5.74 -4.69
CA LYS A 179 18.61 -7.20 -4.56
C LYS A 179 18.62 -7.88 -5.91
N GLN A 180 19.27 -9.02 -5.99
CA GLN A 180 19.27 -9.85 -7.19
C GLN A 180 18.10 -10.83 -7.18
N LEU A 181 17.65 -11.28 -8.34
CA LEU A 181 16.54 -12.23 -8.41
C LEU A 181 16.95 -13.64 -7.91
N ASP A 182 18.21 -14.03 -8.08
CA ASP A 182 18.77 -15.31 -7.64
C ASP A 182 18.87 -15.46 -6.11
N GLN A 183 18.81 -14.34 -5.39
CA GLN A 183 18.70 -14.25 -3.93
C GLN A 183 17.30 -14.64 -3.41
N CYS A 184 16.29 -14.64 -4.29
CA CYS A 184 14.95 -15.11 -3.96
C CYS A 184 14.96 -16.63 -3.79
N CYS A 185 14.59 -17.11 -2.60
CA CYS A 185 14.59 -18.53 -2.26
C CYS A 185 13.31 -19.27 -2.71
N PHE A 186 12.19 -18.55 -2.85
CA PHE A 186 10.91 -19.09 -3.29
C PHE A 186 9.92 -17.97 -3.62
N PRO A 187 9.12 -18.11 -4.69
CA PRO A 187 7.88 -17.38 -4.85
C PRO A 187 6.71 -18.08 -4.14
N VAL A 188 5.82 -17.30 -3.54
CA VAL A 188 4.49 -17.70 -3.09
C VAL A 188 3.49 -17.13 -4.08
N ALA A 189 2.75 -18.00 -4.76
CA ALA A 189 1.74 -17.56 -5.73
C ALA A 189 0.70 -18.66 -5.94
N ASP A 190 -0.38 -18.35 -6.65
CA ASP A 190 -1.28 -19.41 -7.10
C ASP A 190 -0.54 -20.40 -8.03
N ASN A 191 -1.06 -21.61 -8.15
CA ASN A 191 -0.40 -22.66 -8.92
C ASN A 191 -0.71 -22.56 -10.42
N CYS A 192 -1.04 -21.37 -10.96
CA CYS A 192 -1.30 -21.22 -12.39
C CYS A 192 -0.05 -21.52 -13.23
N ALA A 193 -0.24 -21.76 -14.53
CA ALA A 193 0.85 -22.19 -15.41
C ALA A 193 1.99 -21.17 -15.49
N VAL A 194 1.67 -19.88 -15.57
CA VAL A 194 2.64 -18.76 -15.58
C VAL A 194 3.49 -18.77 -14.31
N ASN A 195 2.90 -18.94 -13.13
CA ASN A 195 3.63 -18.96 -11.86
C ASN A 195 4.50 -20.21 -11.69
N ARG A 196 4.04 -21.38 -12.14
CA ARG A 196 4.85 -22.61 -12.17
C ARG A 196 6.05 -22.43 -13.10
N ARG A 197 5.83 -21.84 -14.28
CA ARG A 197 6.90 -21.56 -15.24
C ARG A 197 7.89 -20.53 -14.70
N LEU A 198 7.42 -19.46 -14.09
CA LEU A 198 8.27 -18.45 -13.45
C LEU A 198 9.19 -19.07 -12.40
N ALA A 199 8.65 -19.88 -11.48
CA ALA A 199 9.45 -20.58 -10.47
C ALA A 199 10.50 -21.53 -11.10
N THR A 200 10.13 -22.18 -12.21
CA THR A 200 11.05 -23.04 -12.98
C THR A 200 12.19 -22.24 -13.60
N LEU A 201 11.89 -21.07 -14.19
CA LEU A 201 12.89 -20.16 -14.75
C LEU A 201 13.83 -19.60 -13.68
N MET A 202 13.29 -19.29 -12.49
CA MET A 202 14.06 -18.85 -11.33
C MET A 202 14.88 -19.99 -10.69
N GLY A 203 14.58 -21.25 -11.00
CA GLY A 203 15.28 -22.41 -10.42
C GLY A 203 14.94 -22.69 -8.95
N VAL A 204 13.80 -22.22 -8.46
CA VAL A 204 13.41 -22.29 -7.03
C VAL A 204 12.02 -22.91 -6.83
N PRO A 205 11.72 -23.49 -5.64
CA PRO A 205 10.41 -24.08 -5.40
C PRO A 205 9.29 -23.04 -5.36
N LEU A 206 8.15 -23.34 -6.01
CA LEU A 206 6.92 -22.57 -5.87
C LEU A 206 6.15 -23.00 -4.62
N VAL A 207 5.87 -22.05 -3.73
CA VAL A 207 4.95 -22.26 -2.61
C VAL A 207 3.53 -21.91 -3.04
N GLY A 208 2.65 -22.90 -3.06
CA GLY A 208 1.27 -22.71 -3.50
C GLY A 208 0.46 -21.82 -2.55
N CYS A 209 -0.29 -20.88 -3.11
CA CYS A 209 -1.17 -19.97 -2.38
C CYS A 209 -2.26 -20.72 -1.59
N ALA A 210 -2.31 -20.49 -0.27
CA ALA A 210 -3.24 -21.17 0.63
C ALA A 210 -4.71 -20.81 0.35
N SER A 211 -5.01 -19.53 0.04
CA SER A 211 -6.37 -19.10 -0.31
C SER A 211 -6.85 -19.75 -1.60
N HIS A 212 -5.97 -19.89 -2.60
CA HIS A 212 -6.32 -20.59 -3.84
C HIS A 212 -6.58 -22.08 -3.61
N ARG A 213 -5.78 -22.72 -2.75
CA ARG A 213 -5.99 -24.12 -2.36
C ARG A 213 -7.33 -24.31 -1.65
N LEU A 214 -7.69 -23.40 -0.74
CA LEU A 214 -8.98 -23.40 -0.08
C LEU A 214 -10.12 -23.17 -1.08
N ASN A 215 -9.98 -22.19 -1.97
CA ASN A 215 -10.96 -21.90 -3.01
C ASN A 215 -11.21 -23.13 -3.89
N ARG A 216 -10.16 -23.85 -4.30
CA ARG A 216 -10.31 -25.12 -5.04
C ARG A 216 -11.02 -26.19 -4.22
N ALA A 217 -10.70 -26.33 -2.93
CA ALA A 217 -11.38 -27.30 -2.06
C ALA A 217 -12.88 -26.97 -1.92
N VAL A 218 -13.21 -25.69 -1.76
CA VAL A 218 -14.60 -25.22 -1.74
C VAL A 218 -15.28 -25.50 -3.08
N GLN A 219 -14.62 -25.23 -4.21
CA GLN A 219 -15.19 -25.53 -5.54
C GLN A 219 -15.58 -27.00 -5.69
N VAL A 220 -14.73 -27.93 -5.23
CA VAL A 220 -15.02 -29.37 -5.25
C VAL A 220 -16.24 -29.72 -4.39
N GLU A 221 -16.34 -29.19 -3.18
CA GLU A 221 -17.52 -29.41 -2.32
C GLU A 221 -18.80 -28.80 -2.91
N MET A 222 -18.65 -27.69 -3.65
CA MET A 222 -19.76 -26.99 -4.29
C MET A 222 -20.29 -27.69 -5.55
N GLU A 223 -19.58 -28.68 -6.11
CA GLU A 223 -20.04 -29.45 -7.28
C GLU A 223 -21.40 -30.12 -7.03
N ALA A 224 -21.67 -30.55 -5.79
CA ALA A 224 -22.96 -31.12 -5.41
C ALA A 224 -24.13 -30.12 -5.47
N TYR A 225 -23.85 -28.83 -5.57
CA TYR A 225 -24.83 -27.73 -5.57
C TYR A 225 -24.83 -26.95 -6.90
N GLU A 226 -24.33 -27.53 -7.98
CA GLU A 226 -24.17 -26.85 -9.28
C GLU A 226 -25.49 -26.21 -9.77
N ASP A 227 -26.61 -26.92 -9.67
CA ASP A 227 -27.93 -26.41 -10.08
C ASP A 227 -28.39 -25.19 -9.25
N ASP A 228 -28.18 -25.24 -7.93
CA ASP A 228 -28.54 -24.14 -7.02
C ASP A 228 -27.65 -22.92 -7.27
N LEU A 229 -26.36 -23.14 -7.54
CA LEU A 229 -25.40 -22.09 -7.86
C LEU A 229 -25.70 -21.44 -9.21
N ASP A 230 -26.07 -22.22 -10.23
CA ASP A 230 -26.50 -21.70 -11.52
C ASP A 230 -27.80 -20.89 -11.41
N ALA A 231 -28.78 -21.37 -10.63
CA ALA A 231 -30.00 -20.61 -10.33
C ALA A 231 -29.69 -19.28 -9.63
N ALA A 232 -28.80 -19.30 -8.63
CA ALA A 232 -28.33 -18.10 -7.94
C ALA A 232 -27.60 -17.14 -8.89
N GLN A 233 -26.71 -17.65 -9.74
CA GLN A 233 -25.97 -16.85 -10.71
C GLN A 233 -26.90 -16.19 -11.73
N LYS A 234 -27.86 -16.93 -12.28
CA LYS A 234 -28.89 -16.39 -13.19
C LYS A 234 -29.69 -15.27 -12.52
N LEU A 235 -30.06 -15.44 -11.25
CA LEU A 235 -30.73 -14.41 -10.47
C LEU A 235 -29.83 -13.18 -10.28
N MET A 236 -28.57 -13.37 -9.88
CA MET A 236 -27.61 -12.27 -9.68
C MET A 236 -27.37 -11.46 -10.95
N ILE A 237 -27.15 -12.13 -12.10
CA ILE A 237 -27.01 -11.47 -13.41
C ILE A 237 -28.26 -10.65 -13.73
N ARG A 238 -29.46 -11.22 -13.51
CA ARG A 238 -30.72 -10.51 -13.74
C ARG A 238 -30.87 -9.30 -12.83
N MET A 239 -30.47 -9.40 -11.57
CA MET A 239 -30.52 -8.29 -10.60
C MET A 239 -29.48 -7.20 -10.89
N ARG A 240 -28.35 -7.54 -11.52
CA ARG A 240 -27.32 -6.59 -11.96
C ARG A 240 -27.81 -5.67 -13.08
N THR A 241 -28.86 -6.03 -13.81
CA THR A 241 -29.43 -5.15 -14.84
C THR A 241 -30.08 -3.91 -14.22
N LEU A 242 -29.73 -2.72 -14.73
CA LEU A 242 -30.19 -1.41 -14.24
C LEU A 242 -31.72 -1.32 -14.07
N LYS A 243 -32.48 -1.99 -14.95
CA LYS A 243 -33.95 -1.99 -14.93
C LYS A 243 -34.54 -2.75 -13.76
N GLN A 244 -33.88 -3.82 -13.29
CA GLN A 244 -34.35 -4.61 -12.15
C GLN A 244 -33.79 -4.09 -10.82
N SER A 245 -32.55 -3.60 -10.80
CA SER A 245 -31.98 -2.92 -9.63
C SER A 245 -32.76 -1.64 -9.29
N ALA A 246 -33.15 -0.83 -10.29
CA ALA A 246 -34.00 0.33 -10.09
C ALA A 246 -35.38 -0.04 -9.52
N LYS A 247 -36.05 -1.05 -10.09
CA LYS A 247 -37.34 -1.57 -9.57
C LYS A 247 -37.24 -2.04 -8.11
N HIS A 248 -36.12 -2.65 -7.72
CA HIS A 248 -35.90 -3.09 -6.34
C HIS A 248 -35.57 -1.94 -5.39
N ARG A 249 -34.87 -0.88 -5.86
CA ARG A 249 -34.66 0.36 -5.10
C ARG A 249 -35.98 1.09 -4.84
N THR A 250 -36.86 1.17 -5.85
CA THR A 250 -38.22 1.73 -5.69
C THR A 250 -39.03 0.91 -4.68
N LYS A 251 -38.98 -0.44 -4.73
CA LYS A 251 -39.65 -1.29 -3.74
C LYS A 251 -39.08 -1.17 -2.32
N ARG A 252 -37.76 -0.98 -2.16
CA ARG A 252 -37.12 -0.72 -0.85
C ARG A 252 -37.48 0.65 -0.28
N GLN A 253 -37.70 1.68 -1.11
CA GLN A 253 -38.22 2.98 -0.67
C GLN A 253 -39.68 2.89 -0.23
N VAL A 254 -40.51 2.12 -0.95
CA VAL A 254 -41.92 1.89 -0.59
C VAL A 254 -42.05 1.11 0.72
N GLY A 255 -41.10 0.21 1.04
CA GLY A 255 -41.06 -0.53 2.30
C GLY A 255 -40.50 0.22 3.53
N ARG A 256 -39.93 1.43 3.36
CA ARG A 256 -39.42 2.25 4.48
C ARG A 256 -40.42 3.28 5.02
N LEU A 257 -41.62 3.37 4.46
CA LEU A 257 -42.63 4.36 4.87
C LEU A 257 -43.51 3.93 6.06
N SER A 258 -43.12 2.94 6.88
CA SER A 258 -43.85 2.63 8.12
C SER A 258 -43.01 2.44 9.39
N ALA A 259 -41.73 2.84 9.41
CA ALA A 259 -41.02 2.97 10.68
C ALA A 259 -41.31 4.36 11.28
N ARG A 260 -42.39 4.43 12.07
CA ARG A 260 -42.63 5.57 12.97
C ARG A 260 -41.43 5.75 13.89
N THR A 261 -41.05 7.01 14.04
CA THR A 261 -40.07 7.60 14.94
C THR A 261 -40.04 6.90 16.30
N LEU A 262 -38.89 6.30 16.64
CA LEU A 262 -38.42 6.21 18.03
C LEU A 262 -36.91 6.42 18.01
N ASP A 263 -36.50 7.49 18.69
CA ASP A 263 -35.12 7.86 18.99
C ASP A 263 -34.36 6.73 19.71
N GLY A 264 -33.06 6.66 19.41
CA GLY A 264 -32.08 6.03 20.28
C GLY A 264 -31.64 4.61 19.88
N CYS A 265 -30.56 4.51 19.11
CA CYS A 265 -29.46 3.56 19.37
C CYS A 265 -28.29 3.79 18.38
N ARG A 266 -27.06 3.78 18.93
CA ARG A 266 -25.78 3.93 18.21
C ARG A 266 -25.59 2.88 17.09
N PRO A 267 -24.88 3.20 16.00
CA PRO A 267 -24.47 2.19 15.03
C PRO A 267 -23.32 1.32 15.58
N SER A 268 -23.45 0.01 15.39
CA SER A 268 -22.46 -1.04 15.67
C SER A 268 -21.40 -1.17 14.55
N PRO A 269 -20.21 -1.75 14.80
CA PRO A 269 -18.99 -1.53 14.01
C PRO A 269 -18.77 -2.38 12.75
N TRP A 270 -19.77 -3.10 12.22
CA TRP A 270 -19.52 -4.10 11.17
C TRP A 270 -20.26 -3.78 9.88
N SER A 271 -19.62 -3.01 9.00
CA SER A 271 -20.02 -2.94 7.59
C SER A 271 -18.88 -2.46 6.70
N THR A 272 -17.90 -3.33 6.46
CA THR A 272 -17.03 -3.29 5.28
C THR A 272 -16.85 -4.71 4.77
N GLY A 273 -17.49 -4.99 3.64
CA GLY A 273 -17.42 -6.25 2.92
C GLY A 273 -17.86 -5.97 1.49
N ALA A 274 -16.96 -5.33 0.73
CA ALA A 274 -17.07 -5.24 -0.71
C ALA A 274 -16.97 -6.66 -1.28
N SER A 275 -18.04 -7.12 -1.92
CA SER A 275 -18.05 -8.37 -2.67
C SER A 275 -17.65 -8.06 -4.10
N SER A 276 -16.46 -8.49 -4.51
CA SER A 276 -16.04 -8.59 -5.91
C SER A 276 -16.09 -10.07 -6.28
N TYR A 277 -16.98 -10.41 -7.22
CA TYR A 277 -16.82 -11.53 -8.15
C TYR A 277 -16.56 -10.91 -9.52
#